data_AF-A0A2N1KK23-F1
#
_entry.id   AF-A0A2N1KK23-F1
#
_cell.length_a   1.000
_cell.length_b   1.000
_cell.length_c   1.000
_cell.angle_alpha   90.00
_cell.angle_beta   90.00
_cell.angle_gamma   90.00
#
_symmetry.space_group_name_H-M   'P 1'
#
loop_
_entity.id
_entity.type
_entity.pdbx_description
1 polymer ?
#
loop_
_entity_poly.entity_id
_entity_poly.type
_entity_poly.pdbx_seq_one_letter_code
_entity_poly.pdbx_strand_id
1 'polypeptide(L)'
;MNKLSQLMNTSDQPKPSLVFITGEASIDQAIERIIPLIKQGYIIRVFYLSSDLSSHFSNPTLKDLEKDFITQLKTYYISIDSSLYDPVVALEMIESFLNNYDKEQLYFFLSDQEEWSDCIHQQLIFLGVTTRQINLLEIAS
;
A
#
# COMPACT_ATOMS: atom_id res chain seq x y z
N MET A 1 19.19 11.89 -2.80
CA MET A 1 19.52 10.65 -2.06
C MET A 1 18.21 10.01 -1.63
N ASN A 2 17.93 8.78 -2.08
CA ASN A 2 16.62 8.14 -1.91
C ASN A 2 16.55 7.44 -0.54
N LYS A 3 15.52 7.71 0.27
CA LYS A 3 15.38 7.18 1.66
C LYS A 3 15.39 5.65 1.72
N LEU A 4 14.99 4.99 0.63
CA LEU A 4 15.12 3.54 0.45
C LEU A 4 16.54 3.04 0.68
N SER A 5 17.57 3.79 0.26
CA SER A 5 18.97 3.39 0.41
C SER A 5 19.45 3.38 1.88
N GLN A 6 18.80 4.12 2.78
CA GLN A 6 19.16 4.16 4.20
C GLN A 6 18.60 2.97 4.99
N LEU A 7 17.50 2.36 4.53
CA LEU A 7 16.95 1.13 5.10
C LEU A 7 17.73 -0.14 4.70
N MET A 8 18.72 -0.02 3.79
CA MET A 8 19.40 -1.16 3.16
C MET A 8 20.67 -1.65 3.89
N ASN A 9 21.09 -1.04 5.01
CA ASN A 9 22.45 -1.21 5.54
C ASN A 9 22.62 -2.03 6.84
N THR A 10 21.62 -2.78 7.31
CA THR A 10 21.80 -3.67 8.48
C THR A 10 21.31 -5.09 8.18
N SER A 11 22.25 -6.03 8.05
CA SER A 11 22.04 -7.42 7.64
C SER A 11 21.27 -8.29 8.65
N ASP A 12 21.15 -7.86 9.91
CA ASP A 12 20.63 -8.72 11.01
C ASP A 12 19.29 -8.25 11.59
N GLN A 13 18.70 -7.18 11.04
CA GLN A 13 17.37 -6.72 11.49
C GLN A 13 16.29 -7.18 10.52
N PRO A 14 15.09 -7.56 11.02
CA PRO A 14 13.96 -7.85 10.16
C PRO A 14 13.65 -6.61 9.31
N LYS A 15 13.49 -6.81 8.01
CA LYS A 15 13.15 -5.72 7.10
C LYS A 15 11.78 -5.15 7.48
N PRO A 16 11.58 -3.83 7.41
CA PRO A 16 10.27 -3.25 7.64
C PRO A 16 9.26 -3.76 6.60
N SER A 17 7.99 -3.81 6.98
CA SER A 17 6.91 -4.13 6.07
C SER A 17 6.49 -2.89 5.28
N LEU A 18 6.30 -3.06 3.98
CA LEU A 18 5.90 -1.99 3.07
C LEU A 18 4.41 -2.13 2.76
N VAL A 19 3.68 -1.02 2.90
CA VAL A 19 2.24 -0.96 2.69
C VAL A 19 1.96 -0.02 1.53
N PHE A 20 1.48 -0.58 0.41
CA PHE A 20 1.05 0.19 -0.74
C PHE A 20 -0.45 0.40 -0.65
N ILE A 21 -0.90 1.64 -0.80
CA ILE A 21 -2.31 2.00 -0.87
C ILE A 21 -2.49 2.68 -2.22
N THR A 22 -3.27 2.05 -3.10
CA THR A 22 -3.32 2.42 -4.52
C THR A 22 -4.70 2.15 -5.10
N GLY A 23 -5.14 3.03 -6.01
CA GLY A 23 -6.36 2.85 -6.78
C GLY A 23 -6.12 2.19 -8.13
N GLU A 24 -7.20 2.08 -8.90
CA GLU A 24 -7.18 1.50 -10.26
C GLU A 24 -6.25 2.26 -11.21
N ALA A 25 -6.20 3.59 -11.12
CA ALA A 25 -5.44 4.42 -12.05
C ALA A 25 -3.91 4.31 -11.89
N SER A 26 -3.46 3.89 -10.72
CA SER A 26 -2.05 3.92 -10.28
C SER A 26 -1.49 2.53 -10.01
N ILE A 27 -2.28 1.47 -10.20
CA ILE A 27 -1.89 0.12 -9.82
C ILE A 27 -0.67 -0.38 -10.58
N ASP A 28 -0.56 -0.10 -11.88
CA ASP A 28 0.57 -0.55 -12.68
C ASP A 28 1.89 0.04 -12.18
N GLN A 29 1.89 1.33 -11.82
CA GLN A 29 3.06 1.99 -11.24
C GLN A 29 3.41 1.43 -9.85
N ALA A 30 2.41 1.05 -9.05
CA ALA A 30 2.64 0.37 -7.78
C ALA A 30 3.28 -1.01 -8.01
N ILE A 31 2.78 -1.79 -8.98
CA ILE A 31 3.33 -3.11 -9.33
C ILE A 31 4.79 -3.00 -9.77
N GLU A 32 5.13 -2.04 -10.63
CA GLU A 32 6.51 -1.81 -11.08
C GLU A 32 7.48 -1.57 -9.91
N ARG A 33 7.00 -0.94 -8.83
CA ARG A 33 7.78 -0.71 -7.61
C ARG A 33 7.80 -1.93 -6.69
N ILE A 34 6.70 -2.67 -6.59
CA ILE A 34 6.56 -3.85 -5.73
C ILE A 34 7.52 -4.97 -6.17
N ILE A 35 7.61 -5.27 -7.47
CA ILE A 35 8.40 -6.40 -8.00
C ILE A 35 9.89 -6.38 -7.57
N PRO A 36 10.65 -5.28 -7.71
CA PRO A 36 12.04 -5.26 -7.27
C PRO A 36 12.16 -5.35 -5.74
N LEU A 37 11.21 -4.78 -4.99
CA LEU A 37 11.23 -4.80 -3.52
C LEU A 37 10.95 -6.19 -2.97
N ILE A 38 9.97 -6.89 -3.53
CA ILE A 38 9.67 -8.26 -3.08
C ILE A 38 10.81 -9.22 -3.39
N LYS A 39 11.48 -9.06 -4.53
CA LYS A 39 12.71 -9.82 -4.87
C LYS A 39 13.88 -9.53 -3.94
N GLN A 40 13.89 -8.37 -3.28
CA GLN A 40 14.85 -8.06 -2.22
C GLN A 40 14.44 -8.66 -0.87
N GLY A 41 13.30 -9.33 -0.76
CA GLY A 41 12.83 -10.00 0.46
C GLY A 41 12.03 -9.10 1.40
N TYR A 42 11.48 -7.97 0.91
CA TYR A 42 10.54 -7.18 1.70
C TYR A 42 9.18 -7.88 1.82
N ILE A 43 8.55 -7.74 2.99
CA ILE A 43 7.14 -8.10 3.18
C ILE A 43 6.29 -6.92 2.70
N ILE A 44 5.34 -7.20 1.81
CA ILE A 44 4.52 -6.20 1.15
C ILE A 44 3.04 -6.47 1.39
N ARG A 45 2.30 -5.41 1.69
CA ARG A 45 0.85 -5.39 1.80
C ARG A 45 0.31 -4.38 0.79
N VAL A 46 -0.73 -4.74 0.06
CA VAL A 46 -1.36 -3.87 -0.93
C VAL A 46 -2.81 -3.67 -0.53
N PHE A 47 -3.23 -2.44 -0.32
CA PHE A 47 -4.62 -2.03 -0.26
C PHE A 47 -4.97 -1.52 -1.65
N TYR A 48 -5.74 -2.31 -2.40
CA TYR A 48 -6.20 -1.99 -3.73
C TYR A 48 -7.63 -1.46 -3.65
N LEU A 49 -7.80 -0.18 -3.95
CA LEU A 49 -9.09 0.50 -3.92
C LEU A 49 -9.67 0.51 -5.32
N SER A 50 -10.91 0.03 -5.47
CA SER A 50 -11.56 -0.10 -6.77
C SER A 50 -13.06 0.11 -6.66
N SER A 51 -13.65 0.74 -7.67
CA SER A 51 -15.10 0.99 -7.70
C SER A 51 -15.89 -0.20 -8.22
N ASP A 52 -15.22 -1.14 -8.89
CA ASP A 52 -15.81 -2.36 -9.42
C ASP A 52 -15.03 -3.62 -9.01
N LEU A 53 -15.35 -4.12 -7.82
CA LEU A 53 -14.89 -5.45 -7.38
C LEU A 53 -15.67 -6.60 -8.01
N SER A 54 -16.76 -6.33 -8.73
CA SER A 54 -17.61 -7.36 -9.34
C SER A 54 -16.98 -7.96 -10.59
N SER A 55 -16.07 -7.22 -11.23
CA SER A 55 -15.16 -7.77 -12.22
C SER A 55 -14.35 -8.91 -11.56
N HIS A 56 -14.61 -10.15 -11.97
CA HIS A 56 -14.12 -11.40 -11.34
C HIS A 56 -12.58 -11.57 -11.25
N PHE A 57 -11.81 -10.53 -11.58
CA PHE A 57 -10.37 -10.48 -11.63
C PHE A 57 -9.90 -9.08 -11.25
N SER A 58 -10.08 -8.73 -9.98
CA SER A 58 -9.28 -7.67 -9.38
C SER A 58 -7.80 -7.89 -9.75
N ASN A 59 -7.27 -6.97 -10.57
CA ASN A 59 -6.00 -7.01 -11.31
C ASN A 59 -5.32 -8.40 -11.40
N PRO A 60 -5.44 -9.15 -12.52
CA PRO A 60 -4.88 -10.51 -12.64
C PRO A 60 -3.37 -10.56 -12.38
N THR A 61 -2.64 -9.49 -12.70
CA THR A 61 -1.21 -9.38 -12.42
C THR A 61 -0.92 -9.33 -10.91
N LEU A 62 -1.68 -8.59 -10.11
CA LEU A 62 -1.54 -8.62 -8.65
C LEU A 62 -1.83 -10.01 -8.08
N LYS A 63 -2.86 -10.68 -8.59
CA LYS A 63 -3.25 -12.01 -8.13
C LYS A 63 -2.18 -13.05 -8.45
N ASP A 64 -1.56 -12.96 -9.63
CA ASP A 64 -0.47 -13.85 -10.02
C ASP A 64 0.80 -13.56 -9.21
N LEU A 65 1.12 -12.28 -8.97
CA LEU A 65 2.21 -11.90 -8.06
C LEU A 65 1.98 -12.43 -6.64
N GLU A 66 0.75 -12.36 -6.11
CA GLU A 66 0.45 -12.88 -4.77
C GLU A 66 0.65 -14.40 -4.69
N LYS A 67 0.37 -15.15 -5.77
CA LYS A 67 0.66 -16.59 -5.83
C LYS A 67 2.16 -16.86 -5.86
N ASP A 68 2.90 -16.12 -6.68
CA ASP A 68 4.35 -16.30 -6.84
C ASP A 68 5.11 -15.94 -5.56
N PHE A 69 4.57 -15.03 -4.74
CA PHE A 69 5.19 -14.53 -3.53
C PHE A 69 4.29 -14.66 -2.28
N ILE A 70 3.65 -15.81 -2.10
CA ILE A 70 2.60 -16.05 -1.10
C ILE A 70 2.95 -15.69 0.36
N THR A 71 4.23 -15.77 0.74
CA THR A 71 4.68 -15.44 2.10
C THR A 71 5.03 -13.96 2.26
N GLN A 72 5.25 -13.24 1.16
CA GLN A 72 5.77 -11.89 1.15
C GLN A 72 4.70 -10.88 0.73
N LEU A 73 3.85 -11.20 -0.25
CA LEU A 73 2.79 -10.31 -0.75
C LEU A 73 1.43 -10.72 -0.22
N LYS A 74 0.63 -9.74 0.21
CA LYS A 74 -0.79 -9.92 0.47
C LYS A 74 -1.58 -8.72 -0.02
N THR A 75 -2.66 -8.97 -0.78
CA THR A 75 -3.54 -7.93 -1.29
C THR A 75 -4.88 -7.91 -0.53
N TYR A 76 -5.31 -6.72 -0.15
CA TYR A 76 -6.63 -6.40 0.38
C TYR A 76 -7.39 -5.60 -0.68
N TYR A 77 -8.46 -6.18 -1.20
CA TYR A 77 -9.30 -5.57 -2.23
C TYR A 77 -10.45 -4.83 -1.56
N ILE A 78 -10.54 -3.52 -1.78
CA ILE A 78 -11.51 -2.64 -1.13
C ILE A 78 -12.42 -2.03 -2.19
N SER A 79 -13.73 -2.22 -2.02
CA SER A 79 -14.73 -1.58 -2.87
C SER A 79 -14.92 -0.15 -2.39
N ILE A 80 -14.72 0.82 -3.26
CA ILE A 80 -15.07 2.22 -3.02
C ILE A 80 -16.29 2.55 -3.88
N ASP A 81 -17.43 2.84 -3.26
CA ASP A 81 -18.63 3.21 -4.01
C ASP A 81 -18.37 4.55 -4.73
N SER A 82 -18.37 4.52 -6.07
CA SER A 82 -18.12 5.70 -6.91
C SER A 82 -19.19 6.78 -6.77
N SER A 83 -20.36 6.44 -6.24
CA SER A 83 -21.46 7.40 -6.03
C SER A 83 -21.33 8.22 -4.75
N LEU A 84 -20.55 7.75 -3.77
CA LEU A 84 -20.40 8.40 -2.47
C LEU A 84 -18.95 8.71 -2.10
N TYR A 85 -17.96 8.20 -2.85
CA TYR A 85 -16.53 8.32 -2.51
C TYR A 85 -16.33 8.19 -0.99
N ASP A 86 -16.86 7.12 -0.41
CA ASP A 86 -16.83 6.95 1.03
C ASP A 86 -15.49 6.31 1.44
N PRO A 87 -14.51 7.10 1.92
CA PRO A 87 -13.23 6.54 2.34
C PRO A 87 -13.40 5.66 3.57
N VAL A 88 -14.52 5.73 4.31
CA VAL A 88 -14.70 5.12 5.63
C VAL A 88 -14.35 3.64 5.62
N VAL A 89 -14.78 2.86 4.63
CA VAL A 89 -14.46 1.43 4.56
C VAL A 89 -12.95 1.20 4.43
N ALA A 90 -12.28 1.99 3.60
CA ALA A 90 -10.82 1.91 3.46
C ALA A 90 -10.12 2.34 4.76
N LEU A 91 -10.62 3.38 5.42
CA LEU A 91 -10.06 3.88 6.69
C LEU A 91 -10.23 2.85 7.83
N GLU A 92 -11.41 2.20 7.95
CA GLU A 92 -11.67 1.15 8.93
C GLU A 92 -10.73 -0.05 8.72
N MET A 93 -10.51 -0.45 7.46
CA MET A 93 -9.57 -1.53 7.15
C MET A 93 -8.12 -1.16 7.49
N ILE A 94 -7.71 0.08 7.20
CA ILE A 94 -6.39 0.59 7.55
C ILE A 94 -6.22 0.68 9.07
N GLU A 95 -7.23 1.13 9.80
CA GLU A 95 -7.22 1.19 11.27
C GLU A 95 -7.10 -0.21 11.87
N SER A 96 -7.95 -1.14 11.43
CA SER A 96 -7.89 -2.54 11.85
C SER A 96 -6.52 -3.15 11.56
N PHE A 97 -5.95 -2.89 10.37
CA PHE A 97 -4.60 -3.30 10.04
C PHE A 97 -3.57 -2.71 11.02
N LEU A 98 -3.58 -1.41 11.22
CA LEU A 98 -2.65 -0.71 12.13
C LEU A 98 -2.72 -1.18 13.58
N ASN A 99 -3.86 -1.72 14.03
CA ASN A 99 -4.03 -2.28 15.36
C ASN A 99 -3.45 -3.70 15.51
N ASN A 100 -3.18 -4.39 14.41
CA ASN A 100 -2.63 -5.76 14.39
C ASN A 100 -1.13 -5.84 14.09
N TYR A 101 -0.50 -4.72 13.78
CA TYR A 101 0.91 -4.65 13.40
C TYR A 101 1.67 -3.61 14.23
N ASP A 102 2.97 -3.86 14.42
CA ASP A 102 3.87 -2.87 15.01
C ASP A 102 4.05 -1.69 14.05
N LYS A 103 3.47 -0.55 14.40
CA LYS A 103 3.45 0.67 13.58
C LYS A 103 4.86 1.15 13.24
N GLU A 104 5.86 0.95 14.10
CA GLU A 104 7.22 1.41 13.85
C GLU A 104 7.90 0.65 12.70
N GLN A 105 7.39 -0.54 12.38
CA GLN A 105 7.89 -1.41 11.32
C GLN A 105 7.15 -1.23 9.99
N LEU A 106 6.19 -0.31 9.91
CA LEU A 106 5.38 -0.08 8.71
C LEU A 106 5.83 1.18 7.96
N TYR A 107 5.93 1.07 6.64
CA TYR A 107 6.16 2.19 5.73
C TYR A 107 5.09 2.21 4.64
N PHE A 108 4.41 3.34 4.51
CA PHE A 108 3.27 3.55 3.62
C PHE A 108 3.72 4.23 2.34
N PHE A 109 3.16 3.76 1.22
CA PHE A 109 3.32 4.32 -0.11
C PHE A 109 1.92 4.58 -0.66
N LEU A 110 1.59 5.85 -0.83
CA LEU A 110 0.30 6.29 -1.37
C LEU A 110 0.52 6.69 -2.83
N SER A 111 -0.21 6.07 -3.74
CA SER A 111 -0.18 6.40 -5.16
C SER A 111 -1.60 6.55 -5.64
N ASP A 112 -2.12 7.79 -5.72
CA ASP A 112 -3.34 8.14 -6.46
C ASP A 112 -3.64 9.66 -6.39
N GLN A 113 -4.68 10.10 -7.10
CA GLN A 113 -5.13 11.50 -7.21
C GLN A 113 -5.41 12.16 -5.85
N GLU A 114 -5.15 13.47 -5.80
CA GLU A 114 -4.82 14.24 -4.59
C GLU A 114 -5.85 14.11 -3.45
N GLU A 115 -7.16 14.13 -3.73
CA GLU A 115 -8.17 14.28 -2.67
C GLU A 115 -8.25 13.10 -1.70
N TRP A 116 -8.18 11.85 -2.19
CA TRP A 116 -8.23 10.71 -1.26
C TRP A 116 -6.87 10.40 -0.65
N SER A 117 -5.79 10.57 -1.42
CA SER A 117 -4.43 10.40 -0.91
C SER A 117 -4.20 11.29 0.31
N ASP A 118 -4.72 12.52 0.28
CA ASP A 118 -4.70 13.43 1.42
C ASP A 118 -5.56 12.94 2.59
N CYS A 119 -6.76 12.42 2.34
CA CYS A 119 -7.62 11.84 3.38
C CYS A 119 -6.93 10.66 4.09
N ILE A 120 -6.37 9.72 3.33
CA ILE A 120 -5.65 8.58 3.89
C ILE A 120 -4.38 9.03 4.61
N HIS A 121 -3.65 9.99 4.05
CA HIS A 121 -2.48 10.57 4.70
C HIS A 121 -2.81 11.18 6.07
N GLN A 122 -3.88 11.98 6.15
CA GLN A 122 -4.35 12.56 7.40
C GLN A 122 -4.79 11.49 8.40
N GLN A 123 -5.50 10.45 7.93
CA GLN A 123 -5.92 9.34 8.79
C GLN A 123 -4.72 8.56 9.34
N LEU A 124 -3.71 8.27 8.52
CA LEU A 124 -2.49 7.58 8.96
C LEU A 124 -1.80 8.39 10.07
N ILE A 125 -1.70 9.72 9.91
CA ILE A 125 -1.14 10.60 10.95
C ILE A 125 -1.99 10.56 12.22
N PHE A 126 -3.33 10.66 12.09
CA PHE A 126 -4.25 10.58 13.22
C PHE A 126 -4.11 9.26 14.00
N LEU A 127 -3.89 8.15 13.29
CA LEU A 127 -3.67 6.83 13.87
C LEU A 127 -2.23 6.61 14.40
N GLY A 128 -1.39 7.65 14.39
CA GLY A 128 -0.06 7.64 14.99
C GLY A 128 1.07 7.21 14.06
N VAL A 129 0.84 7.11 12.75
CA VAL A 129 1.91 6.91 11.76
C VAL A 129 2.64 8.22 11.56
N THR A 130 3.97 8.18 11.67
CA THR A 130 4.78 9.39 11.52
C THR A 130 4.94 9.77 10.04
N THR A 131 5.00 11.05 9.71
CA THR A 131 5.15 11.53 8.33
C THR A 131 6.38 10.96 7.61
N ARG A 132 7.44 10.62 8.35
CA ARG A 132 8.64 9.95 7.79
C ARG A 132 8.37 8.54 7.26
N GLN A 133 7.30 7.88 7.72
CA GLN A 133 6.88 6.56 7.29
C GLN A 133 5.93 6.61 6.09
N ILE A 134 5.44 7.79 5.71
CA ILE A 134 4.45 7.96 4.64
C ILE A 134 5.15 8.58 3.44
N ASN A 135 5.05 7.93 2.29
CA ASN A 135 5.67 8.35 1.04
C ASN A 135 4.57 8.53 -0.01
N LEU A 136 4.45 9.74 -0.54
CA LEU A 136 3.60 10.01 -1.69
C LEU A 136 4.37 9.64 -2.95
N LEU A 137 3.77 8.81 -3.80
CA LEU A 137 4.31 8.41 -5.08
C LEU A 137 3.74 9.33 -6.16
N GLU A 138 4.61 10.08 -6.83
CA GLU A 138 4.23 10.89 -7.98
C GLU A 138 3.72 9.97 -9.11
N ILE A 139 2.51 10.25 -9.60
CA ILE A 139 1.96 9.59 -10.79
C ILE A 139 2.55 10.30 -12.00
N ALA A 140 3.25 9.56 -12.86
CA ALA A 140 3.70 10.10 -14.13
C ALA A 140 2.47 10.49 -14.98
N SER A 141 2.33 11.79 -15.24
CA SER A 141 1.32 12.40 -16.11
C SER A 141 1.58 12.17 -17.59
#